data_AF-A0A2E3UC30-F1
#
_entry.id   AF-A0A2E3UC30-F1
#
_cell.length_a   1.000
_cell.length_b   1.000
_cell.length_c   1.000
_cell.angle_alpha   90.00
_cell.angle_beta   90.00
_cell.angle_gamma   90.00
#
_symmetry.space_group_name_H-M   'P 1'
#
loop_
_entity.id
_entity.type
_entity.pdbx_description
1 polymer ?
#
loop_
_entity_poly.entity_id
_entity_poly.type
_entity_poly.pdbx_seq_one_letter_code
_entity_poly.pdbx_strand_id
1 'polypeptide(L)'
;MPVHHVANGGMICAYDPLPEDRFVVVILGTPSGPRELHTTPIHLYDAALAFAQKYAQFMEHPITLLPITAREYIDRNRDELTRLWDRLSREARANAVAVYEGRLQ
;
A
#
# COMPACT_ATOMS: atom_id res chain seq x y z
N MET A 1 -15.00 -8.33 -2.05
CA MET A 1 -14.08 -8.20 -3.21
C MET A 1 -14.87 -7.91 -4.47
N PRO A 2 -15.04 -6.63 -4.82
CA PRO A 2 -15.44 -6.22 -6.15
C PRO A 2 -14.32 -6.48 -7.17
N VAL A 3 -14.68 -7.02 -8.33
CA VAL A 3 -13.81 -7.08 -9.51
C VAL A 3 -14.36 -6.08 -10.52
N HIS A 4 -13.54 -5.12 -10.93
CA HIS A 4 -13.92 -4.13 -11.93
C HIS A 4 -13.27 -4.49 -13.27
N HIS A 5 -14.09 -4.74 -14.29
CA HIS A 5 -13.63 -4.92 -15.66
C HIS A 5 -13.64 -3.58 -16.40
N VAL A 6 -12.54 -3.28 -17.10
CA VAL A 6 -12.41 -2.09 -17.94
C VAL A 6 -12.61 -2.49 -19.40
N ALA A 7 -13.22 -1.60 -20.20
CA ALA A 7 -13.68 -1.88 -21.57
C ALA A 7 -12.61 -2.46 -22.51
N ASN A 8 -11.31 -2.23 -22.25
CA ASN A 8 -10.20 -2.72 -23.06
C ASN A 8 -9.59 -4.05 -22.58
N GLY A 9 -10.24 -4.77 -21.66
CA GLY A 9 -9.75 -6.06 -21.14
C GLY A 9 -8.86 -5.96 -19.90
N GLY A 10 -8.56 -4.74 -19.43
CA GLY A 10 -7.91 -4.52 -18.14
C GLY A 10 -8.80 -4.97 -16.97
N MET A 11 -8.21 -5.64 -15.98
CA MET A 11 -8.90 -6.12 -14.78
C MET A 11 -8.37 -5.41 -13.54
N ILE A 12 -9.28 -4.96 -12.66
CA ILE A 12 -8.92 -4.40 -11.35
C ILE A 12 -9.51 -5.29 -10.27
N CYS A 13 -8.64 -5.77 -9.38
CA CYS A 13 -9.04 -6.49 -8.18
C CYS A 13 -8.90 -5.55 -6.99
N ALA A 14 -10.00 -4.97 -6.53
CA ALA A 14 -10.01 -4.03 -5.43
C ALA A 14 -10.57 -4.72 -4.17
N TYR A 15 -9.77 -4.80 -3.11
CA TYR A 15 -10.22 -5.36 -1.84
C TYR A 15 -10.81 -4.24 -0.96
N ASP A 16 -11.95 -4.53 -0.36
CA ASP A 16 -12.63 -3.59 0.53
C ASP A 16 -11.76 -3.36 1.79
N PRO A 17 -11.42 -2.10 2.12
CA PRO A 17 -10.67 -1.80 3.35
C PRO A 17 -11.41 -2.23 4.61
N LEU A 18 -10.66 -2.78 5.57
CA LEU A 18 -11.11 -3.07 6.92
C LEU A 18 -10.70 -1.94 7.89
N PRO A 19 -11.39 -1.79 9.04
CA PRO A 19 -11.07 -0.75 10.03
C PRO A 19 -9.62 -0.75 10.55
N GLU A 20 -8.96 -1.91 10.55
CA GLU A 20 -7.59 -2.13 10.95
C GLU A 20 -6.55 -1.75 9.88
N ASP A 21 -6.96 -1.60 8.63
CA ASP A 21 -6.05 -1.29 7.54
C ASP A 21 -5.50 0.13 7.66
N ARG A 22 -4.23 0.28 7.31
CA ARG A 22 -3.50 1.57 7.42
C ARG A 22 -2.86 1.97 6.12
N PHE A 23 -2.64 1.02 5.22
CA PHE A 23 -2.04 1.25 3.92
C PHE A 23 -2.79 0.47 2.85
N VAL A 24 -2.61 0.85 1.59
CA VAL A 24 -3.01 0.06 0.42
C VAL A 24 -1.80 -0.13 -0.49
N VAL A 25 -1.56 -1.38 -0.86
CA VAL A 25 -0.50 -1.78 -1.78
C VAL A 25 -1.09 -1.90 -3.18
N VAL A 26 -0.49 -1.20 -4.13
CA VAL A 26 -0.79 -1.33 -5.56
C VAL A 26 0.11 -2.40 -6.14
N ILE A 27 -0.47 -3.50 -6.60
CA ILE A 27 0.24 -4.64 -7.17
C ILE A 27 -0.10 -4.71 -8.66
N LEU A 28 0.93 -4.68 -9.51
CA LEU A 28 0.79 -4.90 -10.94
C LEU A 28 1.03 -6.37 -11.26
N GLY A 29 0.11 -7.00 -11.98
CA GLY A 29 0.40 -8.26 -12.65
C GLY A 29 1.43 -8.04 -13.77
N THR A 30 2.40 -8.94 -13.88
CA THR A 30 3.37 -8.96 -14.99
C THR A 30 3.52 -10.40 -15.50
N PRO A 31 4.09 -10.63 -16.70
CA PRO A 31 4.35 -11.99 -17.20
C PRO A 31 5.23 -12.82 -16.25
N SER A 32 6.09 -12.16 -15.48
CA SER A 32 6.99 -12.79 -14.50
C SER A 32 6.39 -12.87 -13.09
N GLY A 33 5.09 -12.61 -12.94
CA GLY A 33 4.37 -12.61 -11.67
C GLY A 33 4.05 -11.21 -11.13
N PRO A 34 3.36 -11.12 -9.98
CA PRO A 34 2.98 -9.85 -9.37
C PRO A 34 4.20 -9.05 -8.91
N ARG A 35 4.10 -7.72 -9.03
CA ARG A 35 5.08 -6.76 -8.54
C ARG A 35 4.37 -5.66 -7.76
N GLU A 36 4.82 -5.41 -6.53
CA GLU A 36 4.38 -4.24 -5.77
C GLU A 36 4.96 -2.99 -6.44
N LEU A 37 4.08 -2.08 -6.87
CA LEU A 37 4.47 -0.82 -7.49
C LEU A 37 4.69 0.25 -6.43
N HIS A 38 3.72 0.38 -5.51
CA HIS A 38 3.68 1.46 -4.55
C HIS A 38 2.75 1.12 -3.37
N THR A 39 3.03 1.71 -2.21
CA THR A 39 2.18 1.63 -1.01
C THR A 39 1.77 3.05 -0.59
N THR A 40 0.47 3.30 -0.46
CA THR A 40 -0.06 4.59 0.03
C THR A 40 -0.78 4.42 1.37
N PRO A 41 -0.92 5.50 2.17
CA PRO A 41 -1.83 5.52 3.31
C PRO A 41 -3.28 5.21 2.92
N ILE A 42 -4.02 4.53 3.80
CA ILE A 42 -5.38 4.05 3.52
C ILE A 42 -6.39 5.18 3.25
N HIS A 43 -6.19 6.37 3.83
CA HIS A 43 -7.05 7.53 3.54
C HIS A 43 -6.95 8.03 2.09
N LEU A 44 -5.97 7.53 1.32
CA LEU A 44 -5.81 7.78 -0.11
C LEU A 44 -6.31 6.61 -0.98
N TYR A 45 -7.10 5.68 -0.42
CA TYR A 45 -7.60 4.51 -1.13
C TYR A 45 -8.32 4.88 -2.44
N ASP A 46 -9.22 5.87 -2.40
CA ASP A 46 -9.96 6.31 -3.59
C ASP A 46 -9.05 6.89 -4.67
N ALA A 47 -7.97 7.55 -4.28
CA ALA A 47 -6.96 8.05 -5.22
C ALA A 47 -6.18 6.88 -5.86
N ALA A 48 -5.86 5.84 -5.08
CA ALA A 48 -5.25 4.62 -5.60
C ALA A 48 -6.20 3.86 -6.56
N LEU A 49 -7.51 3.84 -6.26
CA LEU A 49 -8.52 3.28 -7.15
C LEU A 49 -8.67 4.07 -8.44
N ALA A 50 -8.73 5.40 -8.38
CA ALA A 50 -8.77 6.25 -9.56
C ALA A 50 -7.52 6.06 -10.44
N PHE A 51 -6.35 5.93 -9.82
CA PHE A 51 -5.12 5.55 -10.51
C PHE A 51 -5.29 4.19 -11.21
N ALA A 52 -5.70 3.15 -10.50
CA ALA A 52 -5.89 1.82 -11.10
C ALA A 52 -6.86 1.83 -12.28
N GLN A 53 -7.99 2.55 -12.16
CA GLN A 53 -8.97 2.72 -13.23
C GLN A 53 -8.39 3.39 -14.48
N LYS A 54 -7.59 4.45 -14.28
CA LYS A 54 -6.93 5.15 -15.39
C LYS A 54 -5.92 4.27 -16.12
N TYR A 55 -5.17 3.45 -15.40
CA TYR A 55 -4.07 2.67 -15.97
C TYR A 55 -4.49 1.28 -16.46
N ALA A 56 -5.51 0.67 -15.87
CA ALA A 56 -5.95 -0.68 -16.23
C ALA A 56 -6.33 -0.81 -17.72
N GLN A 57 -6.84 0.24 -18.36
CA GLN A 57 -7.14 0.24 -19.80
C GLN A 57 -5.90 0.03 -20.71
N PHE A 58 -4.69 0.22 -20.19
CA PHE A 58 -3.41 0.04 -20.89
C PHE A 58 -2.67 -1.21 -20.45
N MET A 59 -3.24 -1.99 -19.53
CA MET A 59 -2.60 -3.16 -18.94
C MET A 59 -3.25 -4.44 -19.45
N GLU A 60 -2.42 -5.38 -19.90
CA GLU A 60 -2.85 -6.75 -20.24
C GLU A 60 -3.10 -7.60 -18.97
N HIS A 61 -2.51 -7.20 -17.84
CA HIS A 61 -2.55 -7.92 -16.58
C HIS A 61 -3.28 -7.13 -15.49
N PRO A 62 -3.81 -7.81 -14.46
CA PRO A 62 -4.60 -7.13 -13.45
C PRO A 62 -3.80 -6.14 -12.60
N ILE A 63 -4.46 -5.07 -12.19
CA ILE A 63 -4.00 -4.19 -11.11
C ILE A 63 -4.76 -4.59 -9.85
N THR A 64 -4.05 -4.92 -8.78
CA THR A 64 -4.66 -5.28 -7.49
C THR A 64 -4.41 -4.17 -6.49
N LEU A 65 -5.47 -3.78 -5.77
CA LEU A 65 -5.40 -2.88 -4.61
C LEU A 65 -5.62 -3.72 -3.37
N LEU A 66 -4.57 -3.89 -2.58
CA LEU A 66 -4.58 -4.71 -1.38
C LEU A 66 -4.39 -3.81 -0.15
N PRO A 67 -5.48 -3.48 0.58
CA PRO A 67 -5.38 -2.92 1.92
C PRO A 67 -4.58 -3.85 2.83
N ILE A 68 -3.74 -3.25 3.67
CA ILE A 68 -2.92 -3.96 4.64
C ILE A 68 -2.89 -3.20 5.97
N THR A 69 -2.70 -3.96 7.03
CA THR A 69 -2.46 -3.47 8.38
C THR A 69 -1.06 -2.83 8.50
N ALA A 70 -0.86 -2.02 9.55
CA ALA A 70 0.47 -1.50 9.86
C ALA A 70 1.49 -2.62 10.17
N ARG A 71 1.04 -3.73 10.76
CA ARG A 71 1.89 -4.88 11.05
C ARG A 71 2.41 -5.53 9.77
N GLU A 72 1.52 -5.80 8.81
CA GLU A 72 1.92 -6.35 7.52
C GLU A 72 2.87 -5.43 6.77
N TYR A 73 2.65 -4.12 6.84
CA TYR A 73 3.58 -3.15 6.26
C TYR A 73 4.98 -3.25 6.88
N ILE A 74 5.06 -3.30 8.21
CA ILE A 74 6.33 -3.45 8.93
C ILE A 74 7.01 -4.78 8.59
N ASP A 75 6.25 -5.87 8.57
CA ASP A 75 6.80 -7.20 8.29
C ASP A 75 7.34 -7.29 6.85
N ARG A 76 6.66 -6.68 5.87
CA ARG A 76 7.11 -6.62 4.47
C ARG A 76 8.35 -5.75 4.28
N ASN A 77 8.46 -4.66 5.03
CA ASN A 77 9.53 -3.66 4.87
C ASN A 77 10.57 -3.72 5.99
N ARG A 78 10.63 -4.82 6.74
CA ARG A 78 11.39 -4.92 7.99
C ARG A 78 12.84 -4.47 7.85
N ASP A 79 13.53 -4.95 6.81
CA ASP A 79 14.95 -4.65 6.61
C ASP A 79 15.18 -3.18 6.26
N GLU A 80 14.35 -2.60 5.41
CA GLU A 80 14.44 -1.20 5.02
C GLU A 80 14.09 -0.28 6.20
N LEU A 81 13.02 -0.59 6.93
CA LEU A 81 12.62 0.16 8.12
C LEU A 81 13.66 0.05 9.23
N THR A 82 14.29 -1.12 9.41
CA THR A 82 15.40 -1.29 10.37
C THR A 82 16.59 -0.41 9.99
N ARG A 83 16.99 -0.40 8.71
CA ARG A 83 18.07 0.48 8.23
C ARG A 83 17.72 1.96 8.39
N LEU A 84 16.47 2.33 8.11
CA LEU A 84 16.00 3.70 8.29
C LEU A 84 16.06 4.09 9.77
N TRP A 85 15.54 3.24 10.65
CA TRP A 85 15.57 3.41 12.10
C TRP A 85 17.00 3.64 12.59
N ASP A 86 17.95 2.82 12.13
CA ASP A 86 19.36 2.94 12.50
C ASP A 86 20.03 4.24 12.02
N ARG A 87 19.48 4.88 10.99
CA ARG A 87 19.94 6.18 10.51
C ARG A 87 19.28 7.37 11.20
N LEU A 88 18.16 7.19 11.89
CA LEU A 88 17.50 8.27 12.62
C LEU A 88 18.35 8.74 13.80
N SER A 89 18.33 10.06 14.05
CA SER A 89 18.91 10.64 15.27
C SER A 89 18.18 10.12 16.52
N ARG A 90 18.84 10.21 17.69
CA ARG A 90 18.21 9.82 18.96
C ARG A 90 16.89 10.55 19.21
N GLU A 91 16.84 11.84 18.88
CA GLU A 91 15.64 12.69 19.00
C GLU A 91 14.53 12.22 18.06
N ALA A 92 14.84 11.93 16.80
CA ALA A 92 13.85 11.43 15.84
C ALA A 92 13.28 10.06 16.26
N ARG A 93 14.10 9.16 16.81
CA ARG A 93 13.63 7.90 17.37
C ARG A 93 12.74 8.13 18.60
N ALA A 94 13.15 8.99 19.52
CA ALA A 94 12.37 9.33 20.71
C ALA A 94 11.00 9.89 20.34
N ASN A 95 10.94 10.78 19.35
CA ASN A 95 9.69 11.33 18.82
C ASN A 95 8.83 10.26 18.16
N ALA A 96 9.40 9.37 17.34
CA ALA A 96 8.67 8.28 16.71
C ALA A 96 8.03 7.33 17.76
N VAL A 97 8.76 6.97 18.81
CA VAL A 97 8.23 6.17 19.93
C VAL A 97 7.17 6.95 20.70
N ALA A 98 7.38 8.23 20.99
CA ALA A 98 6.42 9.05 21.70
C ALA A 98 5.12 9.23 20.90
N VAL A 99 5.18 9.39 19.58
CA VAL A 99 3.99 9.39 18.70
C VAL A 99 3.28 8.04 18.74
N TYR A 100 4.01 6.93 18.63
CA TYR A 100 3.43 5.58 18.71
C TYR A 100 2.72 5.32 20.04
N GLU A 101 3.30 5.77 21.15
CA GLU A 101 2.70 5.65 22.49
C GLU A 101 1.64 6.72 22.80
N GLY A 102 1.33 7.63 21.86
CA GLY A 102 0.34 8.70 22.05
C GLY A 102 0.78 9.78 23.05
N ARG A 103 2.10 9.93 23.29
CA ARG A 103 2.70 10.93 24.19
C ARG A 103 2.99 12.27 23.52
N LEU A 104 2.91 12.35 22.20
CA LEU A 104 2.96 13.59 21.41
C LEU A 104 1.59 13.79 20.76
N GLN A 105 0.93 14.91 21.07
CA GLN A 105 -0.32 15.37 20.46
C GLN A 105 -0.04 16.47 19.44
#